data_AF-A0A225D707-F1
#
_entry.id   AF-A0A225D707-F1
#
_cell.length_a   1.000
_cell.length_b   1.000
_cell.length_c   1.000
_cell.angle_alpha   90.00
_cell.angle_beta   90.00
_cell.angle_gamma   90.00
#
_symmetry.space_group_name_H-M   'P 1'
#
loop_
_entity.id
_entity.type
_entity.pdbx_description
1 polymer ?
#
loop_
_entity_poly.entity_id
_entity_poly.type
_entity_poly.pdbx_seq_one_letter_code
_entity_poly.pdbx_strand_id
1 'polypeptide(L)'
;MANRLLASIACGATTVLSQPDLEFDFVDYEVSPIRTTKSEFENGRQARNTGGIDALLANRVDRLPAVGELKANTDRNPFLGFIQSLTYAVELSTPAQRARLDRSYPGRFAWPDTGPVIDICLLLIRYPDDRPHSEFLDLVRQIVEKLAVPGSPFTSIVRRVTCFHTNMDTVDRAEFRVAFTLPAGITPPRL
;
A
#
# COMPACT_ATOMS: atom_id res chain seq x y z
N MET A 1 12.05 -10.89 -8.23
CA MET A 1 12.48 -9.50 -7.97
C MET A 1 11.65 -8.87 -6.86
N ALA A 2 10.32 -8.91 -6.94
CA ALA A 2 9.41 -8.56 -5.83
C ALA A 2 9.87 -9.17 -4.49
N ASN A 3 10.11 -10.48 -4.42
CA ASN A 3 10.61 -11.15 -3.21
C ASN A 3 11.89 -10.54 -2.61
N ARG A 4 12.77 -9.96 -3.43
CA ARG A 4 14.00 -9.29 -2.95
C ARG A 4 13.70 -7.91 -2.36
N LEU A 5 12.80 -7.16 -3.01
CA LEU A 5 12.35 -5.86 -2.51
C LEU A 5 11.65 -6.03 -1.17
N LEU A 6 10.75 -7.01 -1.09
CA LEU A 6 10.00 -7.33 0.12
C LEU A 6 10.93 -7.79 1.23
N ALA A 7 11.97 -8.57 0.92
CA ALA A 7 13.01 -8.93 1.89
C ALA A 7 13.75 -7.69 2.43
N SER A 8 14.10 -6.72 1.58
CA SER A 8 14.72 -5.47 2.03
C SER A 8 13.80 -4.65 2.95
N ILE A 9 12.50 -4.59 2.62
CA ILE A 9 11.49 -3.94 3.48
C ILE A 9 11.35 -4.70 4.80
N ALA A 10 11.32 -6.04 4.76
CA ALA A 10 11.19 -6.90 5.94
C ALA A 10 12.38 -6.85 6.90
N CYS A 11 13.59 -6.65 6.40
CA CYS A 11 14.78 -6.52 7.24
C CYS A 11 14.94 -5.11 7.83
N GLY A 12 14.01 -4.18 7.58
CA GLY A 12 14.16 -2.78 7.99
C GLY A 12 15.38 -2.09 7.35
N ALA A 13 15.95 -2.70 6.31
CA ALA A 13 17.09 -2.19 5.55
C ALA A 13 16.67 -1.07 4.56
N THR A 14 15.38 -0.76 4.55
CA THR A 14 14.77 0.37 3.84
C THR A 14 14.91 1.64 4.68
N THR A 15 15.56 2.64 4.12
CA THR A 15 15.61 3.99 4.70
C THR A 15 14.99 4.97 3.70
N VAL A 16 13.94 5.67 4.11
CA VAL A 16 13.49 6.88 3.43
C VAL A 16 14.26 8.02 4.06
N LEU A 17 15.47 8.27 3.55
CA LEU A 17 16.35 9.32 4.06
C LEU A 17 15.56 10.63 4.13
N SER A 18 15.52 11.26 5.32
CA SER A 18 14.81 12.51 5.66
C SER A 18 13.31 12.46 5.99
N GLN A 19 12.61 11.32 5.88
CA GLN A 19 11.16 11.24 6.20
C GLN A 19 10.82 9.98 7.03
N PRO A 20 11.15 9.95 8.34
CA PRO A 20 10.96 8.78 9.20
C PRO A 20 9.50 8.31 9.32
N ASP A 21 8.54 9.21 9.14
CA ASP A 21 7.11 8.90 9.14
C ASP A 21 6.65 8.11 7.91
N LEU A 22 7.52 7.93 6.91
CA LEU A 22 7.31 7.09 5.73
C LEU A 22 8.11 5.78 5.79
N GLU A 23 8.63 5.42 6.96
CA GLU A 23 9.21 4.09 7.16
C GLU A 23 8.12 3.06 7.47
N PHE A 24 8.24 1.89 6.85
CA PHE A 24 7.29 0.81 6.99
C PHE A 24 8.01 -0.51 7.28
N ASP A 25 7.41 -1.32 8.14
CA ASP A 25 7.76 -2.71 8.34
C ASP A 25 6.91 -3.59 7.43
N PHE A 26 7.54 -4.56 6.78
CA PHE A 26 6.81 -5.58 6.03
C PHE A 26 6.06 -6.52 6.98
N VAL A 27 4.80 -6.82 6.65
CA VAL A 27 3.97 -7.76 7.39
C VAL A 27 3.75 -9.05 6.61
N ASP A 28 3.25 -8.96 5.37
CA ASP A 28 2.95 -10.13 4.54
C ASP A 28 2.84 -9.78 3.03
N TYR A 29 2.84 -10.80 2.17
CA TYR A 29 2.83 -10.69 0.71
C TYR A 29 1.63 -11.43 0.09
N GLU A 30 1.07 -10.89 -1.00
CA GLU A 30 -0.10 -11.46 -1.70
C GLU A 30 -1.29 -11.74 -0.76
N VAL A 31 -1.62 -10.75 0.07
CA VAL A 31 -2.71 -10.86 1.05
C VAL A 31 -4.04 -10.67 0.35
N SER A 32 -4.83 -11.74 0.24
CA SER A 32 -6.20 -11.66 -0.30
C SER A 32 -7.19 -11.17 0.78
N PRO A 33 -7.83 -9.99 0.60
CA PRO A 33 -8.82 -9.50 1.55
C PRO A 33 -10.08 -10.36 1.54
N ILE A 34 -10.42 -10.98 0.40
CA ILE A 34 -11.68 -11.71 0.20
C ILE A 34 -11.62 -13.18 0.65
N ARG A 35 -10.45 -13.73 1.01
CA ARG A 35 -10.25 -15.18 1.22
C ARG A 35 -11.26 -15.84 2.19
N THR A 36 -12.37 -16.32 1.65
CA THR A 36 -13.16 -17.44 2.16
C THR A 36 -12.41 -18.71 1.78
N THR A 37 -12.09 -19.54 2.76
CA THR A 37 -11.23 -20.73 2.62
C THR A 37 -11.78 -21.83 1.70
N LYS A 38 -12.93 -21.61 1.02
CA LYS A 38 -13.63 -22.58 0.16
C LYS A 38 -14.36 -21.94 -1.03
N SER A 39 -13.84 -20.86 -1.61
CA SER A 39 -14.47 -20.27 -2.80
C SER A 39 -14.11 -21.04 -4.07
N GLU A 40 -15.13 -21.59 -4.70
CA GLU A 40 -15.08 -22.19 -6.03
C GLU A 40 -15.77 -21.24 -7.01
N PHE A 41 -15.17 -21.01 -8.18
CA PHE A 41 -15.86 -20.34 -9.28
C PHE A 41 -17.04 -21.21 -9.74
N GLU A 42 -18.03 -20.63 -10.44
CA GLU A 42 -19.17 -21.39 -11.01
C GLU A 42 -18.74 -22.57 -11.90
N ASN A 43 -17.49 -22.55 -12.41
CA ASN A 43 -16.88 -23.62 -13.18
C ASN A 43 -16.18 -24.71 -12.33
N GLY A 44 -16.36 -24.71 -11.01
CA GLY A 44 -15.79 -25.71 -10.09
C GLY A 44 -14.27 -25.60 -9.85
N ARG A 45 -13.60 -24.55 -10.38
CA ARG A 45 -12.18 -24.32 -10.06
C ARG A 45 -12.06 -23.62 -8.72
N GLN A 46 -11.16 -24.14 -7.86
CA GLN A 46 -10.78 -23.44 -6.64
C GLN A 46 -10.17 -22.08 -7.00
N ALA A 47 -10.67 -21.01 -6.36
CA ALA A 47 -10.13 -19.67 -6.46
C ALA A 47 -8.77 -19.60 -5.75
N ARG A 48 -7.72 -20.15 -6.37
CA ARG A 48 -6.39 -20.22 -5.76
C ARG A 48 -5.53 -18.98 -5.97
N ASN A 49 -5.84 -18.09 -6.92
CA ASN A 49 -5.01 -16.94 -7.28
C ASN A 49 -5.86 -15.74 -7.76
N THR A 50 -6.78 -15.23 -6.94
CA THR A 50 -7.69 -14.16 -7.34
C THR A 50 -7.27 -12.81 -6.75
N GLY A 51 -6.08 -12.34 -7.09
CA GLY A 51 -5.58 -11.03 -6.67
C GLY A 51 -5.46 -10.85 -5.15
N GLY A 52 -4.69 -9.85 -4.77
CA GLY A 52 -4.45 -9.53 -3.38
C GLY A 52 -3.60 -8.28 -3.27
N ILE A 53 -3.51 -7.75 -2.06
CA ILE A 53 -2.55 -6.71 -1.73
C ILE A 53 -1.16 -7.29 -1.97
N ASP A 54 -0.38 -6.69 -2.86
CA ASP A 54 0.97 -7.18 -3.13
C ASP A 54 1.79 -7.18 -1.85
N ALA A 55 1.81 -6.08 -1.10
CA ALA A 55 2.51 -5.99 0.18
C ALA A 55 1.61 -5.40 1.27
N LEU A 56 1.40 -6.14 2.35
CA LEU A 56 0.82 -5.60 3.57
C LEU A 56 1.95 -5.05 4.44
N LEU A 57 1.86 -3.78 4.78
CA LEU A 57 2.88 -3.05 5.53
C LEU A 57 2.28 -2.46 6.82
N ALA A 58 3.14 -2.19 7.80
CA ALA A 58 2.79 -1.41 8.98
C ALA A 58 3.71 -0.19 9.08
N ASN A 59 3.16 1.00 9.28
CA ASN A 59 3.97 2.18 9.50
C ASN A 59 4.82 2.03 10.76
N ARG A 60 6.11 2.35 10.69
CA ARG A 60 7.04 2.12 11.81
C ARG A 60 6.78 3.03 13.01
N VAL A 61 6.20 4.21 12.79
CA VAL A 61 5.96 5.21 13.84
C VAL A 61 4.67 4.90 14.61
N ASP A 62 3.57 4.68 13.91
CA ASP A 62 2.25 4.53 14.53
C ASP A 62 1.56 3.19 14.27
N ARG A 63 2.22 2.27 13.56
CA ARG A 63 1.69 0.94 13.21
C ARG A 63 0.37 0.98 12.44
N LEU A 64 0.05 2.09 11.79
CA LEU A 64 -1.07 2.13 10.87
C LEU A 64 -0.78 1.20 9.67
N PRO A 65 -1.75 0.36 9.24
CA PRO A 65 -1.54 -0.49 8.09
C PRO A 65 -1.39 0.32 6.80
N ALA A 66 -0.60 -0.22 5.87
CA ALA A 66 -0.51 0.30 4.52
C ALA A 66 -0.70 -0.82 3.48
N VAL A 67 -1.40 -0.46 2.41
CA VAL A 67 -1.51 -1.26 1.18
C VAL A 67 -0.36 -0.86 0.27
N GLY A 68 0.59 -1.79 0.08
CA GLY A 68 1.69 -1.66 -0.86
C GLY A 68 1.35 -2.34 -2.19
N GLU A 69 1.44 -1.59 -3.27
CA GLU A 69 1.29 -2.07 -4.65
C GLU A 69 2.62 -1.97 -5.39
N LEU A 70 3.09 -3.07 -5.96
CA LEU A 70 4.39 -3.12 -6.63
C LEU A 70 4.19 -3.04 -8.15
N LYS A 71 4.92 -2.13 -8.82
CA LYS A 71 4.93 -2.04 -10.27
C LYS A 71 6.37 -1.96 -10.79
N ALA A 72 6.74 -2.94 -11.61
CA ALA A 72 8.01 -2.96 -12.31
C ALA A 72 7.91 -2.23 -13.65
N ASN A 73 9.05 -1.85 -14.21
CA ASN A 73 9.14 -1.17 -15.52
C ASN A 73 8.53 -1.94 -16.71
N THR A 74 8.25 -3.23 -16.57
CA THR A 74 7.56 -4.04 -17.59
C THR A 74 6.03 -4.00 -17.46
N ASP A 75 5.51 -3.46 -16.36
CA ASP A 75 4.07 -3.36 -16.15
C ASP A 75 3.46 -2.29 -17.04
N ARG A 76 2.45 -2.67 -17.80
CA ARG A 76 1.86 -1.81 -18.83
C ARG A 76 1.07 -0.64 -18.29
N ASN A 77 0.60 -0.71 -17.03
CA ASN A 77 -0.25 0.33 -16.49
C ASN A 77 -0.21 0.44 -14.95
N PRO A 78 0.65 1.29 -14.38
CA PRO A 78 0.70 1.53 -12.93
C PRO A 78 -0.56 2.22 -12.40
N PHE A 79 -1.36 2.85 -13.27
CA PHE A 79 -2.66 3.42 -12.91
C PHE A 79 -3.65 2.38 -12.41
N LEU A 80 -3.70 1.20 -13.05
CA LEU A 80 -4.57 0.12 -12.59
C LEU A 80 -4.16 -0.37 -11.20
N GLY A 81 -2.84 -0.39 -10.92
CA GLY A 81 -2.33 -0.69 -9.59
C GLY A 81 -2.84 0.30 -8.54
N PHE A 82 -2.86 1.60 -8.86
CA PHE A 82 -3.44 2.60 -7.95
C PHE A 82 -4.93 2.36 -7.68
N ILE A 83 -5.73 2.05 -8.71
CA ILE A 83 -7.15 1.71 -8.53
C ILE A 83 -7.31 0.46 -7.64
N GLN A 84 -6.47 -0.57 -7.85
CA GLN A 84 -6.46 -1.76 -6.99
C GLN A 84 -6.13 -1.41 -5.54
N SER A 85 -5.14 -0.54 -5.31
CA SER A 85 -4.79 -0.09 -3.96
C SER A 85 -5.94 0.64 -3.27
N LEU A 86 -6.69 1.46 -3.99
CA LEU A 86 -7.89 2.11 -3.47
C LEU A 86 -8.94 1.08 -3.06
N THR A 87 -9.20 0.08 -3.90
CA THR A 87 -10.12 -1.02 -3.59
C THR A 87 -9.70 -1.74 -2.31
N TYR A 88 -8.42 -2.11 -2.19
CA TYR A 88 -7.93 -2.82 -1.02
C TYR A 88 -7.93 -1.97 0.25
N ALA A 89 -7.67 -0.66 0.16
CA ALA A 89 -7.80 0.23 1.31
C ALA A 89 -9.24 0.24 1.85
N VAL A 90 -10.24 0.28 0.96
CA VAL A 90 -11.65 0.20 1.35
C VAL A 90 -11.96 -1.15 2.00
N GLU A 91 -11.52 -2.27 1.40
CA GLU A 91 -11.78 -3.62 1.93
C GLU A 91 -11.17 -3.82 3.32
N LEU A 92 -9.90 -3.43 3.50
CA LEU A 92 -9.20 -3.51 4.79
C LEU A 92 -9.79 -2.62 5.87
N SER A 93 -10.40 -1.50 5.49
CA SER A 93 -10.95 -0.54 6.46
C SER A 93 -12.17 -1.06 7.23
N THR A 94 -12.78 -2.17 6.77
CA THR A 94 -13.98 -2.72 7.41
C THR A 94 -13.66 -3.33 8.78
N PRO A 95 -14.53 -3.19 9.80
CA PRO A 95 -14.26 -3.74 11.14
C PRO A 95 -13.96 -5.24 11.15
N ALA A 96 -14.65 -6.02 10.30
CA ALA A 96 -14.43 -7.45 10.17
C ALA A 96 -13.02 -7.80 9.66
N GLN A 97 -12.51 -7.02 8.68
CA GLN A 97 -11.16 -7.22 8.17
C GLN A 97 -10.09 -6.75 9.15
N ARG A 98 -10.30 -5.64 9.87
CA ARG A 98 -9.41 -5.23 10.97
C ARG A 98 -9.26 -6.33 12.01
N ALA A 99 -10.38 -6.84 12.52
CA ALA A 99 -10.39 -7.93 13.49
C ALA A 99 -9.72 -9.21 12.95
N ARG A 100 -9.81 -9.45 11.64
CA ARG A 100 -9.12 -10.58 11.00
C ARG A 100 -7.61 -10.33 10.92
N LEU A 101 -7.17 -9.15 10.53
CA LEU A 101 -5.75 -8.78 10.52
C LEU A 101 -5.15 -8.89 11.93
N ASP A 102 -5.85 -8.44 12.97
CA ASP A 102 -5.38 -8.55 14.35
C ASP A 102 -5.22 -10.00 14.82
N ARG A 103 -6.10 -10.90 14.37
CA ARG A 103 -5.97 -12.35 14.65
C ARG A 103 -4.82 -12.98 13.87
N SER A 104 -4.65 -12.61 12.60
CA SER A 104 -3.60 -13.17 11.74
C SER A 104 -2.21 -12.64 12.09
N TYR A 105 -2.12 -11.38 12.53
CA TYR A 105 -0.87 -10.67 12.79
C TYR A 105 -0.92 -9.94 14.16
N PRO A 106 -0.97 -10.69 15.29
CA PRO A 106 -1.15 -10.09 16.61
C PRO A 106 -0.08 -9.03 16.93
N GLY A 107 -0.54 -7.84 17.35
CA GLY A 107 0.33 -6.73 17.78
C GLY A 107 1.05 -6.00 16.64
N ARG A 108 0.79 -6.33 15.37
CA ARG A 108 1.43 -5.66 14.23
C ARG A 108 0.81 -4.32 13.86
N PHE A 109 -0.49 -4.15 14.08
CA PHE A 109 -1.23 -2.94 13.72
C PHE A 109 -1.74 -2.20 14.95
N ALA A 110 -1.84 -0.87 14.83
CA ALA A 110 -2.60 -0.04 15.75
C ALA A 110 -3.67 0.72 14.97
N TRP A 111 -4.93 0.43 15.29
CA TRP A 111 -6.08 1.03 14.63
C TRP A 111 -6.54 2.26 15.40
N PRO A 112 -6.71 3.43 14.75
CA PRO A 112 -7.33 4.56 15.40
C PRO A 112 -8.83 4.31 15.58
N ASP A 113 -9.40 4.84 16.67
CA ASP A 113 -10.84 4.75 16.95
C ASP A 113 -11.68 5.50 15.90
N THR A 114 -11.14 6.59 15.36
CA THR A 114 -11.79 7.44 14.34
C THR A 114 -10.78 7.96 13.32
N GLY A 115 -11.27 8.36 12.16
CA GLY A 115 -10.46 8.94 11.09
C GLY A 115 -9.86 7.90 10.14
N PRO A 116 -8.91 8.31 9.29
CA PRO A 116 -8.34 7.44 8.29
C PRO A 116 -7.51 6.32 8.93
N VAL A 117 -7.61 5.13 8.35
CA VAL A 117 -7.13 3.88 8.95
C VAL A 117 -6.11 3.14 8.09
N ILE A 118 -5.84 3.63 6.87
CA ILE A 118 -4.96 2.98 5.90
C ILE A 118 -4.07 4.02 5.20
N ASP A 119 -2.79 3.69 5.06
CA ASP A 119 -1.88 4.32 4.10
C ASP A 119 -1.90 3.56 2.76
N ILE A 120 -1.69 4.27 1.65
CA ILE A 120 -1.42 3.63 0.35
C ILE A 120 0.02 3.91 -0.05
N CYS A 121 0.74 2.87 -0.44
CA CYS A 121 2.10 2.92 -0.93
C CYS A 121 2.16 2.36 -2.36
N LEU A 122 2.52 3.19 -3.33
CA LEU A 122 2.83 2.77 -4.69
C LEU A 122 4.34 2.61 -4.81
N LEU A 123 4.83 1.41 -5.11
CA LEU A 123 6.25 1.10 -5.20
C LEU A 123 6.64 0.85 -6.66
N LEU A 124 7.22 1.88 -7.28
CA LEU A 124 7.70 1.81 -8.66
C LEU A 124 9.16 1.35 -8.70
N ILE A 125 9.39 0.24 -9.39
CA ILE A 125 10.69 -0.43 -9.40
C ILE A 125 11.34 -0.34 -10.78
N ARG A 126 12.48 0.35 -10.84
CA ARG A 126 13.22 0.69 -12.07
C ARG A 126 12.36 1.36 -13.14
N TYR A 127 11.32 2.05 -12.71
CA TYR A 127 10.40 2.71 -13.61
C TYR A 127 11.10 3.92 -14.24
N PRO A 128 11.16 4.03 -15.59
CA PRO A 128 11.88 5.11 -16.24
C PRO A 128 11.21 6.45 -15.94
N ASP A 129 12.01 7.50 -15.76
CA ASP A 129 11.51 8.87 -15.61
C ASP A 129 11.24 9.50 -16.98
N ASP A 130 10.17 9.03 -17.62
CA ASP A 130 9.74 9.47 -18.96
C ASP A 130 8.34 10.12 -18.95
N ARG A 131 7.90 10.62 -20.11
CA ARG A 131 6.62 11.34 -20.20
C ARG A 131 5.42 10.48 -19.75
N PRO A 132 5.23 9.23 -20.21
CA PRO A 132 4.17 8.35 -19.71
C PRO A 132 4.17 8.19 -18.18
N HIS A 133 5.35 8.12 -17.57
CA HIS A 133 5.47 8.09 -16.12
C HIS A 133 4.98 9.39 -15.47
N SER A 134 5.43 10.55 -15.94
CA SER A 134 4.97 11.84 -15.40
C SER A 134 3.45 12.03 -15.52
N GLU A 135 2.85 11.62 -16.65
CA GLU A 135 1.40 11.67 -16.85
C GLU A 135 0.64 10.76 -15.88
N PHE A 136 1.18 9.58 -15.57
CA PHE A 136 0.62 8.70 -14.54
C PHE A 136 0.67 9.35 -13.16
N LEU A 137 1.82 9.90 -12.75
CA LEU A 137 1.96 10.54 -11.43
C LEU A 137 1.00 11.73 -11.30
N ASP A 138 0.86 12.54 -12.34
CA ASP A 138 -0.06 13.68 -12.37
C ASP A 138 -1.53 13.23 -12.34
N LEU A 139 -1.87 12.13 -13.02
CA LEU A 139 -3.22 11.57 -12.96
C LEU A 139 -3.56 11.07 -11.55
N VAL A 140 -2.64 10.37 -10.88
CA VAL A 140 -2.84 9.95 -9.48
C VAL A 140 -3.03 11.16 -8.57
N ARG A 141 -2.20 12.21 -8.73
CA ARG A 141 -2.34 13.46 -7.99
C ARG A 141 -3.73 14.07 -8.15
N GLN A 142 -4.18 14.26 -9.39
CA GLN A 142 -5.49 14.83 -9.68
C GLN A 142 -6.64 14.01 -9.10
N ILE A 143 -6.56 12.67 -9.12
CA ILE A 143 -7.60 11.83 -8.53
C ILE A 143 -7.60 11.96 -7.01
N VAL A 144 -6.44 11.87 -6.37
CA VAL A 144 -6.35 12.01 -4.91
C VAL A 144 -6.87 13.37 -4.47
N GLU A 145 -6.51 14.46 -5.15
CA GLU A 145 -7.02 15.80 -4.86
C GLU A 145 -8.55 15.88 -4.98
N LYS A 146 -9.13 15.25 -6.01
CA LYS A 146 -10.59 15.19 -6.20
C LYS A 146 -11.31 14.30 -5.18
N LEU A 147 -10.65 13.26 -4.67
CA LEU A 147 -11.20 12.37 -3.65
C LEU A 147 -11.02 12.91 -2.23
N ALA A 148 -9.94 13.66 -1.97
CA ALA A 148 -9.55 14.21 -0.67
C ALA A 148 -10.37 15.43 -0.24
N VAL A 149 -11.62 15.51 -0.67
CA VAL A 149 -12.56 16.55 -0.25
C VAL A 149 -12.99 16.29 1.20
N PRO A 150 -13.00 17.29 2.09
CA PRO A 150 -13.39 17.11 3.50
C PRO A 150 -14.74 16.40 3.65
N GLY A 151 -14.76 15.37 4.50
CA GLY A 151 -15.98 14.58 4.78
C GLY A 151 -16.27 13.50 3.72
N SER A 152 -15.45 13.35 2.69
CA SER A 152 -15.62 12.25 1.73
C SER A 152 -15.30 10.90 2.40
N PRO A 153 -15.90 9.79 1.91
CA PRO A 153 -15.54 8.44 2.35
C PRO A 153 -14.06 8.11 2.15
N PHE A 154 -13.39 8.75 1.20
CA PHE A 154 -11.96 8.55 0.98
C PHE A 154 -11.15 9.08 2.17
N THR A 155 -11.47 10.29 2.66
CA THR A 155 -10.74 10.92 3.78
C THR A 155 -10.92 10.24 5.13
N SER A 156 -11.99 9.44 5.29
CA SER A 156 -12.22 8.61 6.48
C SER A 156 -11.55 7.25 6.42
N ILE A 157 -11.02 6.85 5.27
CA ILE A 157 -10.39 5.54 5.04
C ILE A 157 -8.89 5.70 4.84
N VAL A 158 -8.50 6.56 3.90
CA VAL A 158 -7.13 6.74 3.46
C VAL A 158 -6.53 7.96 4.13
N ARG A 159 -5.38 7.78 4.78
CA ARG A 159 -4.65 8.88 5.44
C ARG A 159 -3.80 9.63 4.43
N ARG A 160 -3.09 8.90 3.59
CA ARG A 160 -2.21 9.43 2.54
C ARG A 160 -1.96 8.40 1.46
N VAL A 161 -1.54 8.91 0.30
CA VAL A 161 -1.02 8.14 -0.82
C VAL A 161 0.43 8.55 -1.04
N THR A 162 1.35 7.61 -0.96
CA THR A 162 2.79 7.84 -1.16
C THR A 162 3.28 7.02 -2.34
N CYS A 163 4.00 7.66 -3.26
CA CYS A 163 4.68 6.97 -4.35
C CYS A 163 6.18 6.96 -4.10
N PHE A 164 6.76 5.76 -4.12
CA PHE A 164 8.18 5.53 -3.96
C PHE A 164 8.79 5.01 -5.26
N HIS A 165 9.99 5.50 -5.60
CA HIS A 165 10.83 4.95 -6.64
C HIS A 165 12.00 4.22 -6.01
N THR A 166 12.37 3.07 -6.59
CA THR A 166 13.63 2.41 -6.27
C THR A 166 14.24 1.78 -7.51
N ASN A 167 15.56 1.90 -7.61
CA ASN A 167 16.32 1.28 -8.71
C ASN A 167 16.86 -0.11 -8.34
N MET A 168 16.81 -0.46 -7.05
CA MET A 168 17.29 -1.69 -6.41
C MET A 168 18.11 -2.65 -7.31
N ASP A 169 19.43 -2.46 -7.29
CA ASP A 169 20.40 -3.25 -8.05
C ASP A 169 21.04 -4.40 -7.24
N THR A 170 21.03 -4.34 -5.89
CA THR A 170 21.64 -5.36 -5.01
C THR A 170 20.80 -5.66 -3.75
N VAL A 171 21.19 -6.72 -3.02
CA VAL A 171 20.39 -7.41 -1.98
C VAL A 171 20.41 -6.69 -0.62
N ASP A 172 21.36 -5.77 -0.38
CA ASP A 172 21.69 -5.38 0.99
C ASP A 172 20.91 -4.16 1.50
N ARG A 173 20.50 -3.22 0.63
CA ARG A 173 19.63 -2.08 0.98
C ARG A 173 18.84 -1.57 -0.23
N ALA A 174 17.52 -1.53 -0.11
CA ALA A 174 16.66 -0.79 -1.02
C ALA A 174 16.58 0.68 -0.59
N GLU A 175 17.19 1.56 -1.36
CA GLU A 175 16.93 3.00 -1.23
C GLU A 175 15.62 3.32 -1.95
N PHE A 176 14.72 3.97 -1.23
CA PHE A 176 13.47 4.49 -1.78
C PHE A 176 13.53 6.00 -1.82
N ARG A 177 13.21 6.56 -2.99
CA ARG A 177 13.02 8.00 -3.18
C ARG A 177 11.53 8.26 -3.22
N VAL A 178 11.09 9.27 -2.48
CA VAL A 178 9.69 9.71 -2.50
C VAL A 178 9.47 10.53 -3.76
N ALA A 179 8.62 10.06 -4.66
CA ALA A 179 8.20 10.80 -5.83
C ALA A 179 7.09 11.81 -5.49
N PHE A 180 6.17 11.40 -4.61
CA PHE A 180 5.22 12.30 -3.96
C PHE A 180 4.64 11.66 -2.70
N THR A 181 4.12 12.52 -1.83
CA THR A 181 3.23 12.17 -0.72
C THR A 181 2.04 13.10 -0.76
N LEU A 182 0.83 12.54 -0.84
CA LEU A 182 -0.41 13.30 -0.88
C LEU A 182 -1.23 12.99 0.37
N PRO A 183 -1.52 13.98 1.22
CA PRO A 183 -2.44 13.78 2.34
C PRO A 183 -3.86 13.59 1.80
N ALA A 184 -4.59 12.67 2.43
CA ALA A 184 -5.98 12.36 2.10
C ALA A 184 -6.92 12.68 3.27
N GLY A 185 -6.50 12.46 4.51
CA GLY A 185 -7.29 12.77 5.71
C GLY A 185 -6.47 13.48 6.78
N ILE A 186 -7.14 13.96 7.84
CA ILE A 186 -6.47 14.51 9.01
C ILE A 186 -5.76 13.36 9.73
N THR A 187 -4.46 13.51 9.96
CA THR A 187 -3.67 12.55 10.73
C THR A 187 -4.28 12.38 12.12
N PRO A 188 -4.73 11.17 12.52
CA PRO A 188 -5.20 10.96 13.88
C PRO A 188 -4.07 11.25 14.87
N PRO A 189 -4.38 11.76 16.08
CA PRO A 189 -3.37 12.00 17.10
C PRO A 189 -2.61 10.71 17.42
N ARG A 190 -1.30 10.82 17.65
CA ARG A 190 -0.45 9.66 17.97
C ARG A 190 -0.94 9.03 19.29
N LEU A 191 -1.24 7.73 19.25
CA LEU A 191 -1.58 6.90 20.41
C LEU A 191 -0.35 6.65 21.29
#